data_AF-A0AAD8IJD3-F1
#
_entry.id   AF-A0AAD8IJD3-F1
#
_cell.length_a   1.000
_cell.length_b   1.000
_cell.length_c   1.000
_cell.angle_alpha   90.00
_cell.angle_beta   90.00
_cell.angle_gamma   90.00
#
_symmetry.space_group_name_H-M   'P 1'
#
loop_
_entity.id
_entity.type
_entity.pdbx_description
1 polymer ?
#
loop_
_entity_poly.entity_id
_entity_poly.type
_entity_poly.pdbx_seq_one_letter_code
_entity_poly.pdbx_strand_id
1 'polypeptide(L)'
;MRAKEMISNGRMVLTLIGRSTADPCNNDCCHVYGLLAKSLHDMVAEGLIHEEDINSFNLPIYTPCTDELKAIIESENSFTIDKFETFEVNWDTRNESEILKSEDSSGKFIADTIRAIIEPLLASHFGNTFMDKLFERYAMHVTEHLSKEEPNYFNIVISLTKKGAKDKSAHQLSKYGQKGTT
;
A
#
# COMPACT_ATOMS: atom_id res chain seq x y z
N MET A 1 -0.78 -8.02 16.92
CA MET A 1 0.33 -9.00 16.94
C MET A 1 1.65 -8.35 17.36
N ARG A 2 2.14 -7.35 16.61
CA ARG A 2 3.36 -6.59 16.94
C ARG A 2 3.42 -6.09 18.39
N ALA A 3 2.30 -5.64 18.94
CA ALA A 3 2.19 -5.21 20.33
C ALA A 3 2.66 -6.26 21.37
N LYS A 4 2.52 -7.56 21.07
CA LYS A 4 2.92 -8.66 21.96
C LYS A 4 4.40 -9.00 21.87
N GLU A 5 5.02 -8.72 20.73
CA GLU A 5 6.44 -9.03 20.46
C GLU A 5 7.36 -7.87 20.86
N MET A 6 6.81 -6.65 20.90
CA MET A 6 7.57 -5.45 21.21
C MET A 6 7.67 -5.20 22.72
N ILE A 7 8.87 -4.83 23.15
CA ILE A 7 9.12 -4.32 24.50
C ILE A 7 8.44 -2.96 24.71
N SER A 8 8.16 -2.62 25.97
CA SER A 8 7.72 -1.27 26.36
C SER A 8 8.70 -0.22 25.86
N ASN A 9 8.19 0.89 25.32
CA ASN A 9 8.96 1.96 24.67
C ASN A 9 9.74 1.52 23.40
N GLY A 10 9.53 0.29 22.91
CA GLY A 10 10.01 -0.14 21.61
C GLY A 10 9.38 0.69 20.50
N ARG A 11 10.15 0.98 19.45
CA ARG A 11 9.71 1.82 18.32
C ARG A 11 9.51 1.01 17.05
N MET A 12 8.56 1.45 16.24
CA MET A 12 8.26 0.89 14.92
C MET A 12 8.12 2.03 13.93
N VAL A 13 8.69 1.86 12.74
CA VAL A 13 8.45 2.74 11.60
C VAL A 13 7.79 1.91 10.51
N LEU A 14 6.67 2.40 9.99
CA LEU A 14 5.92 1.78 8.90
C LEU A 14 5.85 2.76 7.73
N THR A 15 6.17 2.26 6.54
CA THR A 15 5.95 2.96 5.27
C THR A 15 4.95 2.15 4.45
N LEU A 16 3.88 2.78 4.03
CA LEU A 16 2.79 2.14 3.29
C LEU A 16 2.44 2.99 2.09
N ILE A 17 2.12 2.35 0.96
CA ILE A 17 1.40 3.03 -0.12
C ILE A 17 -0.03 3.23 0.36
N GLY A 18 -0.52 4.46 0.27
CA GLY A 18 -1.85 4.85 0.70
C GLY A 18 -2.54 5.68 -0.37
N ARG A 19 -3.52 6.46 0.06
CA ARG A 19 -4.23 7.41 -0.79
C ARG A 19 -4.48 8.73 -0.05
N SER A 20 -4.55 9.81 -0.82
CA SER A 20 -4.74 11.17 -0.30
C SER A 20 -6.17 11.44 0.15
N THR A 21 -7.15 10.75 -0.45
CA THR A 21 -8.59 10.97 -0.24
C THR A 21 -9.27 9.84 0.51
N ALA A 22 -10.38 10.14 1.17
CA ALA A 22 -11.21 9.13 1.81
C ALA A 22 -11.85 8.17 0.78
N ASP A 23 -12.22 8.68 -0.40
CA ASP A 23 -12.78 7.88 -1.49
C ASP A 23 -11.74 6.87 -2.01
N PRO A 24 -11.99 5.55 -1.89
CA PRO A 24 -11.08 4.51 -2.39
C PRO A 24 -11.09 4.39 -3.92
N CYS A 25 -12.06 4.99 -4.61
CA CYS A 25 -12.17 4.97 -6.07
C CYS A 25 -11.38 6.12 -6.74
N ASN A 26 -10.73 7.00 -5.98
CA ASN A 26 -9.99 8.13 -6.53
C ASN A 26 -8.70 7.69 -7.26
N ASN A 27 -8.25 8.52 -8.22
CA ASN A 27 -7.18 8.21 -9.15
C ASN A 27 -5.83 7.91 -8.49
N ASP A 28 -5.49 8.58 -7.38
CA ASP A 28 -4.21 8.44 -6.66
C ASP A 28 -3.92 7.02 -6.14
N CYS A 29 -4.97 6.20 -6.05
CA CYS A 29 -4.97 4.95 -5.30
C CYS A 29 -4.74 3.71 -6.18
N CYS A 30 -5.28 3.72 -7.39
CA CYS A 30 -5.51 2.51 -8.18
C CYS A 30 -5.11 2.60 -9.65
N HIS A 31 -4.58 3.74 -10.12
CA HIS A 31 -4.34 3.95 -11.55
C HIS A 31 -3.41 2.90 -12.18
N VAL A 32 -2.35 2.53 -11.45
CA VAL A 32 -1.38 1.51 -11.92
C VAL A 32 -2.06 0.15 -12.16
N TYR A 33 -2.95 -0.28 -11.27
CA TYR A 33 -3.71 -1.53 -11.43
C TYR A 33 -4.92 -1.37 -12.37
N GLY A 34 -5.46 -0.16 -12.53
CA GLY A 34 -6.49 0.14 -13.52
C GLY A 34 -5.99 -0.04 -14.95
N LEU A 35 -4.75 0.36 -15.23
CA LEU A 35 -4.09 0.11 -16.51
C LEU A 35 -3.84 -1.39 -16.74
N LEU A 36 -3.56 -2.16 -15.68
CA LEU A 36 -3.46 -3.62 -15.75
C LEU A 36 -4.83 -4.26 -16.06
N ALA A 37 -5.90 -3.81 -15.41
CA ALA A 37 -7.26 -4.25 -15.69
C ALA A 37 -7.67 -3.95 -17.14
N LYS A 38 -7.34 -2.75 -17.65
CA LYS A 38 -7.52 -2.39 -19.06
C LYS A 38 -6.78 -3.36 -20.00
N SER A 39 -5.54 -3.72 -19.65
CA SER A 39 -4.73 -4.67 -20.42
C SER A 39 -5.36 -6.07 -20.47
N LEU A 40 -5.93 -6.53 -19.34
CA LEU A 40 -6.68 -7.79 -19.29
C LEU A 40 -7.96 -7.73 -20.15
N HIS A 41 -8.70 -6.62 -20.10
CA HIS A 41 -9.89 -6.46 -20.95
C HIS A 41 -9.57 -6.47 -22.44
N ASP A 42 -8.44 -5.89 -22.86
CA ASP A 42 -8.00 -5.99 -24.25
C ASP A 42 -7.75 -7.46 -24.67
N MET A 43 -7.24 -8.28 -23.76
CA MET A 43 -7.04 -9.71 -24.00
C MET A 43 -8.35 -10.49 -24.09
N VAL A 44 -9.38 -10.09 -23.34
CA VAL A 44 -10.75 -10.61 -23.52
C VAL A 44 -11.28 -10.27 -24.90
N ALA A 45 -11.11 -9.02 -25.34
CA ALA A 45 -11.56 -8.58 -26.67
C ALA A 45 -10.88 -9.36 -27.80
N GLU A 46 -9.66 -9.85 -27.59
CA GLU A 46 -8.92 -10.73 -28.50
C GLU A 46 -9.24 -12.22 -28.34
N GLY A 47 -10.09 -12.59 -27.37
CA GLY A 47 -10.47 -13.98 -27.10
C GLY A 47 -9.35 -14.81 -26.47
N LEU A 48 -8.34 -14.19 -25.87
CA LEU A 48 -7.22 -14.89 -25.22
C LEU A 48 -7.56 -15.37 -23.82
N ILE A 49 -8.48 -14.69 -23.13
CA ILE A 49 -8.96 -15.02 -21.78
C ILE A 49 -10.48 -14.80 -21.69
N HIS A 50 -11.14 -15.43 -20.72
CA HIS A 50 -12.57 -15.25 -20.52
C HIS A 50 -12.87 -14.09 -19.58
N GLU A 51 -13.96 -13.36 -19.84
CA GLU A 51 -14.40 -12.25 -19.00
C GLU A 51 -14.74 -12.70 -17.57
N GLU A 52 -15.25 -13.94 -17.43
CA GLU A 52 -15.54 -14.57 -16.14
C GLU A 52 -14.28 -14.73 -15.26
N ASP A 53 -13.12 -14.96 -15.88
CA ASP A 53 -11.84 -15.09 -15.17
C ASP A 53 -11.42 -13.74 -14.57
N ILE A 54 -11.67 -12.63 -15.28
CA ILE A 54 -11.43 -11.28 -14.75
C ILE A 54 -12.38 -11.00 -13.59
N ASN A 55 -13.68 -11.27 -13.77
CA ASN A 55 -14.71 -10.96 -12.77
C ASN A 55 -14.54 -11.74 -11.45
N SER A 56 -13.89 -12.91 -11.51
CA SER A 56 -13.60 -13.74 -10.34
C SER A 56 -12.27 -13.39 -9.65
N PHE A 57 -11.40 -12.60 -10.28
CA PHE A 57 -10.09 -12.22 -9.75
C PHE A 57 -10.14 -10.87 -9.02
N ASN A 58 -9.60 -10.83 -7.81
CA ASN A 58 -9.41 -9.58 -7.07
C ASN A 58 -7.98 -9.52 -6.53
N LEU A 59 -7.37 -8.34 -6.59
CA LEU A 59 -6.04 -8.13 -6.02
C LEU A 59 -6.13 -8.01 -4.49
N PRO A 60 -5.31 -8.74 -3.73
CA PRO A 60 -5.27 -8.67 -2.27
C PRO A 60 -4.47 -7.44 -1.78
N ILE A 61 -4.73 -6.29 -2.37
CA ILE A 61 -4.00 -5.04 -2.13
C ILE A 61 -5.00 -3.97 -1.72
N TYR A 62 -4.70 -3.31 -0.60
CA TYR A 62 -5.47 -2.20 -0.09
C TYR A 62 -4.55 -1.05 0.30
N THR A 63 -4.93 0.14 -0.10
CA THR A 63 -4.16 1.39 0.03
C THR A 63 -4.95 2.33 0.94
N PRO A 64 -4.67 2.35 2.26
CA PRO A 64 -5.47 3.09 3.23
C PRO A 64 -5.33 4.61 3.06
N CYS A 65 -6.35 5.37 3.44
CA CYS A 65 -6.19 6.81 3.64
C CYS A 65 -5.63 7.10 5.04
N THR A 66 -5.19 8.34 5.27
CA THR A 66 -4.54 8.71 6.53
C THR A 66 -5.48 8.59 7.74
N ASP A 67 -6.76 8.92 7.57
CA ASP A 67 -7.76 8.86 8.64
C ASP A 67 -8.11 7.42 9.04
N GLU A 68 -8.25 6.52 8.06
CA GLU A 68 -8.46 5.10 8.30
C GLU A 68 -7.34 4.51 9.15
N LEU A 69 -6.09 4.82 8.79
CA LEU A 69 -4.93 4.26 9.45
C LEU A 69 -4.79 4.79 10.88
N LYS A 70 -5.05 6.08 11.11
CA LYS A 70 -5.11 6.66 12.47
C LYS A 70 -6.18 6.00 13.31
N ALA A 71 -7.40 5.85 12.79
CA ALA A 71 -8.51 5.24 13.50
C ALA A 71 -8.20 3.78 13.90
N ILE A 72 -7.53 3.01 13.04
CA ILE A 72 -7.10 1.64 13.34
C ILE A 72 -6.06 1.62 14.46
N ILE A 73 -5.05 2.49 14.42
CA ILE A 73 -4.00 2.54 15.44
C ILE A 73 -4.58 2.96 16.80
N GLU A 74 -5.47 3.95 16.80
CA GLU A 74 -6.12 4.44 18.01
C GLU A 74 -7.06 3.41 18.62
N SER A 75 -7.85 2.71 17.80
CA SER A 75 -8.76 1.66 18.26
C SER A 75 -8.02 0.43 18.79
N GLU A 76 -6.88 0.05 18.20
CA GLU A 76 -6.03 -1.04 18.71
C GLU A 76 -5.34 -0.67 20.03
N ASN A 77 -4.97 0.61 20.19
CA ASN A 77 -4.55 1.24 21.43
C ASN A 77 -3.27 0.69 22.09
N SER A 78 -2.47 -0.15 21.43
CA SER A 78 -1.19 -0.61 21.99
C SER A 78 -0.04 0.37 21.78
N PHE A 79 -0.19 1.32 20.86
CA PHE A 79 0.86 2.23 20.42
C PHE A 79 0.44 3.70 20.58
N THR A 80 1.44 4.56 20.68
CA THR A 80 1.33 6.01 20.54
C THR A 80 1.93 6.40 19.19
N ILE A 81 1.30 7.33 18.47
CA ILE A 81 1.82 7.88 17.22
C ILE A 81 2.81 8.99 17.57
N ASP A 82 4.07 8.82 17.21
CA ASP A 82 5.12 9.83 17.42
C ASP A 82 5.22 10.78 16.22
N LYS A 83 5.10 10.23 15.01
CA LYS A 83 5.17 10.96 13.75
C LYS A 83 4.23 10.34 12.74
N PHE A 84 3.56 11.17 11.95
CA PHE A 84 2.68 10.75 10.86
C PHE A 84 2.89 11.73 9.71
N GLU A 85 3.49 11.27 8.62
CA GLU A 85 3.83 12.07 7.46
C GLU A 85 3.40 11.39 6.17
N THR A 86 3.27 12.21 5.12
CA THR A 86 2.95 11.76 3.78
C THR A 86 3.92 12.35 2.78
N PHE A 87 4.23 11.62 1.73
CA PHE A 87 5.06 12.11 0.63
C PHE A 87 4.72 11.37 -0.66
N GLU A 88 5.11 11.97 -1.77
CA GLU A 88 4.86 11.44 -3.11
C GLU A 88 6.16 10.94 -3.74
N VAL A 89 6.05 9.85 -4.51
CA VAL A 89 7.17 9.25 -5.24
C VAL A 89 6.71 8.95 -6.66
N ASN A 90 7.46 9.36 -7.67
CA ASN A 90 7.13 9.05 -9.06
C ASN A 90 7.02 7.54 -9.29
N TRP A 91 6.14 7.14 -10.21
CA TRP A 91 6.04 5.72 -10.59
C TRP A 91 7.34 5.15 -11.12
N ASP A 92 8.07 5.91 -11.93
CA ASP A 92 9.45 5.59 -12.30
C ASP A 92 10.37 6.03 -11.17
N THR A 93 10.72 5.07 -10.31
CA THR A 93 11.54 5.31 -9.12
C THR A 93 13.03 5.49 -9.44
N ARG A 94 13.42 5.42 -10.71
CA ARG A 94 14.79 5.67 -11.15
C ARG A 94 15.10 7.16 -11.04
N ASN A 95 16.36 7.50 -10.73
CA ASN A 95 16.80 8.89 -10.83
C ASN A 95 17.06 9.30 -12.29
N GLU A 96 17.15 10.61 -12.55
CA GLU A 96 17.39 11.14 -13.90
C GLU A 96 18.61 10.52 -14.59
N SER A 97 19.70 10.28 -13.85
CA SER A 97 20.91 9.67 -14.44
C SER A 97 20.67 8.22 -14.85
N GLU A 98 19.90 7.46 -14.08
CA GLU A 98 19.53 6.08 -14.38
C GLU A 98 18.60 6.02 -15.59
N ILE A 99 17.62 6.93 -15.67
CA ILE A 99 16.71 7.03 -16.82
C ILE A 99 17.52 7.34 -18.10
N LEU A 100 18.41 8.33 -18.06
CA LEU A 100 19.23 8.71 -19.22
C LEU A 100 20.20 7.61 -19.69
N LYS A 101 20.59 6.69 -18.80
CA LYS A 101 21.50 5.58 -19.11
C LYS A 101 20.76 4.29 -19.49
N SER A 102 19.47 4.21 -19.22
CA SER A 102 18.68 3.00 -19.44
C SER A 102 18.21 2.95 -20.89
N GLU A 103 18.28 1.77 -21.49
CA GLU A 103 17.65 1.50 -22.78
C GLU A 103 16.12 1.30 -22.63
N ASP A 104 15.65 1.04 -21.40
CA ASP A 104 14.23 0.82 -21.11
C ASP A 104 13.48 2.13 -20.88
N SER A 105 12.37 2.29 -21.59
CA SER A 105 11.42 3.38 -21.34
C SER A 105 10.84 3.30 -19.91
N SER A 106 10.41 4.44 -19.37
CA SER A 106 9.72 4.50 -18.08
C SER A 106 8.51 3.57 -18.01
N GLY A 107 7.73 3.48 -19.09
CA GLY A 107 6.58 2.56 -19.14
C GLY A 107 6.98 1.09 -19.04
N LYS A 108 8.08 0.68 -19.69
CA LYS A 108 8.62 -0.68 -19.56
C LYS A 108 9.15 -0.94 -18.14
N PHE A 109 9.93 -0.01 -17.59
CA PHE A 109 10.46 -0.14 -16.23
C PHE A 109 9.35 -0.31 -15.18
N ILE A 110 8.31 0.50 -15.25
CA ILE A 110 7.15 0.42 -14.36
C ILE A 110 6.39 -0.90 -14.59
N ALA A 111 6.23 -1.32 -15.84
CA ALA A 111 5.57 -2.58 -16.16
C ALA A 111 6.30 -3.78 -15.55
N ASP A 112 7.62 -3.83 -15.70
CA ASP A 112 8.46 -4.89 -15.13
C ASP A 112 8.44 -4.87 -13.60
N THR A 113 8.39 -3.68 -12.98
CA THR A 113 8.27 -3.53 -11.53
C THR A 113 6.94 -4.11 -11.01
N ILE A 114 5.83 -3.78 -11.66
CA ILE A 114 4.51 -4.31 -11.28
C ILE A 114 4.40 -5.81 -11.59
N ARG A 115 5.00 -6.25 -12.70
CA ARG A 115 5.12 -7.67 -13.05
C ARG A 115 5.74 -8.47 -11.92
N ALA A 116 6.87 -8.02 -11.39
CA ALA A 116 7.54 -8.69 -10.28
C ALA A 116 6.66 -8.83 -9.01
N ILE A 117 5.72 -7.91 -8.79
CA ILE A 117 4.82 -7.92 -7.63
C ILE A 117 3.60 -8.82 -7.87
N ILE A 118 2.99 -8.74 -9.05
CA ILE A 118 1.62 -9.24 -9.28
C ILE A 118 1.58 -10.49 -10.16
N GLU A 119 2.59 -10.73 -11.01
CA GLU A 119 2.62 -11.89 -11.91
C GLU A 119 2.37 -13.22 -11.20
N PRO A 120 2.95 -13.54 -10.02
CA PRO A 120 2.66 -14.82 -9.36
C PRO A 120 1.17 -15.02 -9.05
N LEU A 121 0.44 -13.95 -8.73
CA LEU A 121 -0.99 -14.00 -8.45
C LEU A 121 -1.79 -14.22 -9.74
N LEU A 122 -1.42 -13.48 -10.79
CA LEU A 122 -2.05 -13.62 -12.10
C LEU A 122 -1.81 -15.02 -12.67
N ALA A 123 -0.55 -15.46 -12.72
CA ALA A 123 -0.12 -16.80 -13.10
C ALA A 123 -0.93 -17.91 -12.41
N SER A 124 -1.16 -17.78 -11.11
CA SER A 124 -1.90 -18.77 -10.34
C SER A 124 -3.39 -18.83 -10.69
N HIS A 125 -4.00 -17.72 -11.13
CA HIS A 125 -5.43 -17.63 -11.43
C HIS A 125 -5.72 -17.88 -12.92
N PHE A 126 -4.90 -17.27 -13.77
CA PHE A 126 -5.08 -17.16 -15.21
C PHE A 126 -4.19 -18.12 -16.01
N GLY A 127 -3.16 -18.70 -15.39
CA GLY A 127 -2.13 -19.49 -16.06
C GLY A 127 -0.99 -18.65 -16.63
N ASN A 128 0.14 -19.30 -16.96
CA ASN A 128 1.38 -18.59 -17.33
C ASN A 128 1.47 -18.20 -18.82
N THR A 129 0.63 -18.79 -19.67
CA THR A 129 0.83 -18.80 -21.13
C THR A 129 0.86 -17.42 -21.76
N PHE A 130 0.24 -16.42 -21.13
CA PHE A 130 0.07 -15.09 -21.71
C PHE A 130 0.62 -13.95 -20.86
N MET A 131 1.39 -14.23 -19.81
CA MET A 131 1.96 -13.20 -18.94
C MET A 131 2.85 -12.23 -19.71
N ASP A 132 3.69 -12.74 -20.63
CA ASP A 132 4.53 -11.87 -21.47
C ASP A 132 3.70 -10.88 -22.30
N LYS A 133 2.67 -11.37 -23.00
CA LYS A 133 1.78 -10.53 -23.81
C LYS A 133 0.99 -9.52 -22.97
N LEU A 134 0.56 -9.94 -21.78
CA LEU A 134 -0.14 -9.07 -20.84
C LEU A 134 0.75 -7.90 -20.43
N PHE A 135 2.00 -8.18 -20.03
CA PHE A 135 2.91 -7.15 -19.54
C PHE A 135 3.50 -6.28 -20.64
N GLU A 136 3.65 -6.79 -21.88
CA GLU A 136 3.94 -5.96 -23.05
C GLU A 136 2.83 -4.93 -23.30
N ARG A 137 1.57 -5.37 -23.27
CA ARG A 137 0.42 -4.48 -23.45
C ARG A 137 0.27 -3.49 -22.29
N TYR A 138 0.49 -3.96 -21.08
CA TYR A 138 0.51 -3.11 -19.90
C TYR A 138 1.56 -2.02 -20.01
N ALA A 139 2.79 -2.34 -20.45
CA ALA A 139 3.83 -1.35 -20.71
C ALA A 139 3.41 -0.29 -21.74
N MET A 140 2.66 -0.66 -22.77
CA MET A 140 2.11 0.29 -23.74
C MET A 140 1.10 1.25 -23.10
N HIS A 141 0.15 0.74 -22.31
CA HIS A 141 -0.84 1.56 -21.61
C HIS A 141 -0.19 2.49 -20.58
N VAL A 142 0.80 2.02 -19.84
CA VAL A 142 1.59 2.86 -18.93
C VAL A 142 2.33 3.95 -19.71
N THR A 143 2.99 3.60 -20.82
CA THR A 143 3.70 4.60 -21.65
C THR A 143 2.74 5.67 -22.17
N GLU A 144 1.55 5.29 -22.63
CA GLU A 144 0.52 6.24 -23.07
C GLU A 144 0.06 7.15 -21.93
N HIS A 145 -0.15 6.60 -20.74
CA HIS A 145 -0.56 7.37 -19.57
C HIS A 145 0.51 8.39 -19.14
N LEU A 146 1.79 7.98 -19.11
CA LEU A 146 2.92 8.86 -18.79
C LEU A 146 3.10 10.02 -19.77
N SER A 147 2.59 9.89 -21.01
CA SER A 147 2.63 11.00 -21.98
C SER A 147 1.64 12.12 -21.67
N LYS A 148 0.67 11.87 -20.77
CA LYS A 148 -0.44 12.78 -20.45
C LYS A 148 -0.31 13.34 -19.04
N GLU A 149 0.20 12.53 -18.11
CA GLU A 149 0.24 12.83 -16.69
C GLU A 149 1.57 12.35 -16.09
N GLU A 150 1.99 12.99 -14.99
CA GLU A 150 3.14 12.55 -14.18
C GLU A 150 2.62 11.91 -12.88
N PRO A 151 2.36 10.59 -12.87
CA PRO A 151 1.73 9.95 -11.73
C PRO A 151 2.73 9.67 -10.60
N ASN A 152 2.25 9.84 -9.36
CA ASN A 152 3.00 9.55 -8.15
C ASN A 152 2.28 8.50 -7.29
N TYR A 153 3.05 7.69 -6.57
CA TYR A 153 2.60 6.91 -5.43
C TYR A 153 2.47 7.82 -4.21
N PHE A 154 1.28 7.82 -3.59
CA PHE A 154 1.08 8.44 -2.30
C PHE A 154 1.55 7.52 -1.18
N ASN A 155 2.54 7.95 -0.41
CA ASN A 155 3.13 7.16 0.66
C ASN A 155 2.81 7.77 2.03
N ILE A 156 2.52 6.91 3.01
CA ILE A 156 2.28 7.26 4.40
C ILE A 156 3.40 6.66 5.25
N VAL A 157 4.07 7.49 6.05
CA VAL A 157 5.07 7.06 7.03
C VAL A 157 4.61 7.35 8.44
N ILE A 158 4.69 6.34 9.28
CA ILE A 158 4.28 6.42 10.68
C ILE A 158 5.40 5.92 11.57
N SER A 159 5.77 6.73 12.55
CA SER A 159 6.58 6.31 13.69
C SER A 159 5.66 6.07 14.88
N LEU A 160 5.80 4.90 15.50
CA LEU A 160 5.01 4.43 16.62
C LEU A 160 5.90 4.04 17.79
N THR A 161 5.47 4.35 19.01
CA THR A 161 6.08 3.85 20.24
C THR A 161 5.11 2.94 20.99
N LYS A 162 5.59 1.75 21.41
CA LYS A 162 4.81 0.81 22.22
C LYS A 162 4.53 1.41 23.59
N LYS A 163 3.24 1.57 23.92
CA LYS A 163 2.80 1.98 25.27
C LYS A 163 3.26 0.94 26.30
N GLY A 164 3.83 1.42 27.40
CA GLY A 164 4.13 0.57 28.56
C GLY A 164 2.85 -0.02 29.16
N ALA A 165 2.98 -1.15 29.84
CA ALA A 165 1.87 -1.68 30.64
C ALA A 165 1.47 -0.62 31.67
N LYS A 166 0.19 -0.24 31.72
CA LYS A 166 -0.30 0.63 32.80
C LYS A 166 0.02 -0.05 34.12
N ASP A 167 0.83 0.61 34.94
CA ASP A 167 1.20 0.17 36.26
C ASP A 167 -0.09 0.04 37.08
N LYS A 168 -0.53 -1.19 37.36
CA LYS A 168 -1.75 -1.46 38.15
C LYS A 168 -1.59 -1.08 39.64
N SER A 169 -0.44 -0.53 40.01
CA SER A 169 -0.06 -0.20 41.38
C SER A 169 -0.66 1.12 41.91
N ALA A 170 -1.11 2.04 41.05
CA ALA A 170 -1.59 3.35 41.51
C ALA A 170 -3.06 3.39 42.00
N HIS A 171 -3.84 2.32 41.81
CA HIS A 171 -5.28 2.31 42.18
C HIS A 171 -5.60 1.64 43.52
N GLN A 172 -4.60 1.11 44.25
CA GLN A 172 -4.82 0.54 45.60
C GLN A 172 -4.45 1.48 46.76
N LEU A 173 -3.72 2.58 46.52
CA LEU A 173 -3.26 3.44 47.62
C LEU A 173 -4.27 4.52 48.07
N SER A 174 -5.40 4.71 47.38
CA SER A 174 -6.41 5.71 47.79
C SER A 174 -7.46 5.18 48.79
N LYS A 175 -7.42 3.89 49.17
CA LYS A 175 -8.44 3.28 50.06
C LYS A 175 -8.06 3.18 51.54
N TYR A 176 -6.86 3.57 51.95
CA TYR A 176 -6.40 3.42 53.35
C TYR A 176 -6.12 4.74 54.10
N GLY A 177 -6.40 5.91 53.51
CA GLY A 177 -6.00 7.21 54.09
C GLY A 177 -7.03 7.98 54.92
N GLN A 178 -8.26 7.49 55.11
CA GLN A 178 -9.30 8.23 55.86
C GLN A 178 -10.03 7.35 56.88
N LYS A 179 -9.42 7.13 58.05
CA LYS A 179 -10.14 6.91 59.31
C LYS A 179 -9.31 7.43 60.49
N GLY A 180 -9.84 8.43 61.19
CA GLY A 180 -9.60 8.61 62.63
C GLY A 180 -9.00 9.94 63.09
N THR A 181 -9.77 11.02 63.07
CA THR A 181 -9.69 12.10 64.09
C THR A 181 -11.09 12.61 64.40
N THR A 182 -11.73 12.00 65.39
CA THR A 182 -12.37 12.57 66.61
C THR A 182 -13.31 11.53 67.21
#